data_AF-A0A3C1UFB2-F1
#
_entry.id   AF-A0A3C1UFB2-F1
#
_cell.length_a   1.000
_cell.length_b   1.000
_cell.length_c   1.000
_cell.angle_alpha   90.00
_cell.angle_beta   90.00
_cell.angle_gamma   90.00
#
_symmetry.space_group_name_H-M   'P 1'
#
loop_
_entity.id
_entity.type
_entity.pdbx_description
1 polymer ?
#
loop_
_entity_poly.entity_id
_entity_poly.type
_entity_poly.pdbx_seq_one_letter_code
_entity_poly.pdbx_strand_id
1 'polypeptide(L)'
;VVLLYLVLAFAVMDIGVATHLIPKGFNHHSAKASMVVFGAVFALMVYGYVNYNAKRRVELNFTTSKSLPKPLKLVLLSDVHLGYHIGKQEFAKWVDMINAENPDLILIAGDIVDISLYPIRKQRFEEEFHRLKAPIYACYGNHEYFSNIGEVKKFYDLAGIHLLKDSAVEVAGINIVGRDDRMNGHRATLHSLM
;
A
#
# COMPACT_ATOMS: atom_id res chain seq x y z
N VAL A 1 4.07 -3.96 18.76
CA VAL A 1 5.19 -4.31 17.86
C VAL A 1 6.51 -4.44 18.62
N VAL A 2 7.04 -3.39 19.27
CA VAL A 2 8.34 -3.44 19.99
C VAL A 2 8.44 -4.58 21.01
N LEU A 3 7.43 -4.77 21.86
CA LEU A 3 7.40 -5.84 22.85
C LEU A 3 7.51 -7.24 22.22
N LEU A 4 6.85 -7.46 21.08
CA LEU A 4 6.92 -8.72 20.36
C LEU A 4 8.34 -9.01 19.86
N TYR A 5 9.02 -8.00 19.28
CA TYR A 5 10.40 -8.15 18.84
C TYR A 5 11.37 -8.41 20.00
N LEU A 6 11.13 -7.79 21.17
CA LEU A 6 11.92 -8.09 22.37
C LEU A 6 11.71 -9.53 22.82
N VAL A 7 10.46 -10.01 22.88
CA VAL A 7 10.14 -11.41 23.24
C VAL A 7 10.79 -12.38 22.26
N LEU A 8 10.70 -12.12 20.95
CA LEU A 8 11.35 -12.95 19.93
C LEU A 8 12.88 -12.93 20.05
N ALA A 9 13.48 -11.79 20.34
CA ALA A 9 14.93 -11.67 20.52
C ALA A 9 15.41 -12.45 21.76
N PHE A 10 14.68 -12.41 22.86
CA PHE A 10 14.97 -13.24 24.03
C PHE A 10 14.78 -14.73 23.73
N ALA A 11 13.73 -15.12 23.01
CA ALA A 11 13.53 -16.51 22.61
C ALA A 11 14.67 -17.04 21.72
N VAL A 12 15.15 -16.23 20.76
CA VAL A 12 16.33 -16.57 19.94
C VAL A 12 17.59 -16.71 20.79
N MET A 13 17.78 -15.84 21.79
CA MET A 13 18.90 -15.93 22.72
C MET A 13 18.85 -17.20 23.56
N ASP A 14 17.68 -17.55 24.09
CA ASP A 14 17.45 -18.78 24.86
C ASP A 14 17.75 -20.03 24.04
N ILE A 15 17.29 -20.06 22.78
CA ILE A 15 17.62 -21.14 21.82
C ILE A 15 19.12 -21.21 21.57
N GLY A 16 19.78 -20.07 21.35
CA GLY A 16 21.23 -20.00 21.16
C GLY A 16 22.02 -20.56 22.35
N VAL A 17 21.54 -20.34 23.57
CA VAL A 17 22.15 -20.87 24.80
C VAL A 17 21.88 -22.37 24.95
N ALA A 18 20.65 -22.81 24.69
CA ALA A 18 20.26 -24.22 24.73
C ALA A 18 21.03 -25.07 23.69
N THR A 19 21.33 -24.48 22.53
CA THR A 19 22.09 -25.12 21.43
C THR A 19 23.61 -24.92 21.54
N HIS A 20 24.09 -24.28 22.61
CA HIS A 20 25.51 -23.99 22.85
C HIS A 20 26.18 -23.08 21.81
N LEU A 21 25.40 -22.37 20.98
CA LEU A 21 25.89 -21.31 20.09
C LEU A 21 26.22 -20.03 20.86
N ILE A 22 25.57 -19.80 22.01
CA ILE A 22 25.79 -18.65 22.88
C ILE A 22 26.29 -19.16 24.24
N PRO A 23 27.36 -18.57 24.81
CA PRO A 23 27.86 -18.96 26.14
C PRO A 23 26.79 -18.81 27.23
N LYS A 24 26.66 -19.82 28.10
CA LYS A 24 25.65 -19.85 29.18
C LYS A 24 25.71 -18.63 30.12
N GLY A 25 26.89 -18.01 30.29
CA GLY A 25 27.08 -16.81 31.11
C GLY A 25 26.49 -15.52 30.53
N PHE A 26 26.01 -15.54 29.27
CA PHE A 26 25.43 -14.37 28.63
C PHE A 26 23.95 -14.17 28.96
N ASN A 27 23.23 -15.22 29.41
CA ASN A 27 21.76 -15.23 29.47
C ASN A 27 21.16 -14.90 30.85
N HIS A 28 21.96 -14.91 31.92
CA HIS A 28 21.47 -14.72 33.28
C HIS A 28 22.01 -13.43 33.89
N HIS A 29 21.13 -12.49 34.22
CA HIS A 29 21.42 -11.23 34.93
C HIS A 29 22.47 -10.30 34.29
N SER A 30 22.72 -10.44 32.98
CA SER A 30 23.69 -9.60 32.27
C SER A 30 23.02 -8.34 31.72
N ALA A 31 23.17 -7.22 32.43
CA ALA A 31 22.74 -5.91 31.93
C ALA A 31 23.33 -5.62 30.53
N LYS A 32 24.55 -6.12 30.25
CA LYS A 32 25.20 -6.01 28.94
C LYS A 32 24.42 -6.76 27.86
N ALA A 33 23.97 -7.99 28.12
CA ALA A 33 23.18 -8.74 27.15
C ALA A 33 21.83 -8.06 26.88
N SER A 34 21.15 -7.58 27.93
CA SER A 34 19.91 -6.82 27.77
C SER A 34 20.10 -5.52 26.98
N MET A 35 21.19 -4.78 27.20
CA MET A 35 21.52 -3.58 26.42
C MET A 35 21.81 -3.90 24.96
N VAL A 36 22.51 -5.00 24.68
CA VAL A 36 22.78 -5.44 23.29
C VAL A 36 21.49 -5.80 22.56
N VAL A 37 20.61 -6.58 23.20
CA VAL A 37 19.30 -6.94 22.61
C VAL A 37 18.44 -5.70 22.37
N PHE A 38 18.32 -4.84 23.38
CA PHE A 38 17.58 -3.60 23.26
C PHE A 38 18.13 -2.72 22.14
N GLY A 39 19.45 -2.52 22.11
CA GLY A 39 20.12 -1.73 21.07
C GLY A 39 19.90 -2.29 19.67
N ALA A 40 19.97 -3.61 19.50
CA ALA A 40 19.72 -4.27 18.22
C ALA A 40 18.26 -4.13 17.77
N VAL A 41 17.29 -4.37 18.66
CA VAL A 41 15.86 -4.19 18.35
C VAL A 41 15.55 -2.73 18.05
N PHE A 42 16.10 -1.80 18.82
CA PHE A 42 15.94 -0.37 18.58
C PHE A 42 16.50 0.04 17.21
N ALA A 43 17.73 -0.39 16.89
CA ALA A 43 18.34 -0.12 15.58
C ALA A 43 17.52 -0.70 14.43
N LEU A 44 16.98 -1.92 14.58
CA LEU A 44 16.11 -2.55 13.59
C LEU A 44 14.79 -1.77 13.41
N MET A 45 14.18 -1.30 14.50
CA MET A 45 12.95 -0.50 14.43
C MET A 45 13.20 0.87 13.79
N VAL A 46 14.31 1.53 14.14
CA VAL A 46 14.72 2.80 13.50
C VAL A 46 14.98 2.57 12.01
N TYR A 47 15.71 1.53 11.65
CA TYR A 47 15.96 1.17 10.25
C TYR A 47 14.65 0.90 9.49
N GLY A 48 13.74 0.11 10.07
CA GLY A 48 12.43 -0.17 9.49
C GLY A 48 11.59 1.09 9.32
N TYR A 49 11.59 1.99 10.31
CA TYR A 49 10.89 3.28 10.24
C TYR A 49 11.47 4.19 9.15
N VAL A 50 12.79 4.30 9.05
CA VAL A 50 13.46 5.09 8.00
C VAL A 50 13.14 4.49 6.63
N ASN A 51 13.23 3.17 6.47
CA ASN A 51 12.92 2.50 5.22
C ASN A 51 11.43 2.63 4.83
N TYR A 52 10.52 2.56 5.81
CA TYR A 52 9.09 2.79 5.58
C TYR A 52 8.81 4.20 5.05
N ASN A 53 9.48 5.22 5.59
CA ASN A 53 9.30 6.61 5.15
C ASN A 53 10.06 6.94 3.85
N ALA A 54 11.07 6.15 3.49
CA ALA A 54 11.84 6.32 2.25
C ALA A 54 11.07 5.77 1.02
N LYS A 55 9.91 6.36 0.70
CA LYS A 55 9.14 6.01 -0.50
C LYS A 55 9.98 6.26 -1.75
N ARG A 56 9.99 5.29 -2.67
CA ARG A 56 10.77 5.36 -3.91
C ARG A 56 9.86 5.27 -5.12
N ARG A 57 10.09 6.17 -6.07
CA ARG A 57 9.49 6.09 -7.41
C ARG A 57 10.23 5.00 -8.19
N VAL A 58 9.49 4.01 -8.68
CA VAL A 58 10.02 2.90 -9.47
C VAL A 58 9.57 3.06 -10.91
N GLU A 59 10.52 3.10 -11.85
CA GLU A 59 10.20 3.12 -13.28
C GLU A 59 10.16 1.72 -13.84
N LEU A 60 9.11 1.41 -14.61
CA LEU A 60 9.01 0.21 -15.39
C LEU A 60 8.75 0.59 -16.84
N ASN A 61 9.58 0.06 -17.74
CA ASN A 61 9.45 0.28 -19.18
C ASN A 61 8.95 -0.99 -19.83
N PHE A 62 7.78 -0.91 -20.47
CA PHE A 62 7.16 -2.00 -21.18
C PHE A 62 7.15 -1.70 -22.68
N THR A 63 7.40 -2.72 -23.49
CA THR A 63 7.25 -2.66 -24.95
C THR A 63 6.19 -3.65 -25.37
N THR A 64 5.43 -3.32 -26.41
CA THR A 64 4.39 -4.18 -26.96
C THR A 64 4.47 -4.16 -28.48
N SER A 65 4.16 -5.30 -29.10
CA SER A 65 4.04 -5.41 -30.56
C SER A 65 2.70 -4.87 -31.07
N LYS A 66 1.73 -4.65 -30.18
CA LYS A 66 0.43 -4.05 -30.53
C LYS A 66 0.61 -2.56 -30.79
N SER A 67 -0.06 -2.04 -31.81
CA SER A 67 -0.03 -0.62 -32.13
C SER A 67 -0.67 0.20 -31.01
N LEU A 68 0.00 1.26 -30.58
CA LEU A 68 -0.52 2.27 -29.68
C LEU A 68 -0.59 3.61 -30.40
N PRO A 69 -1.60 4.45 -30.14
CA PRO A 69 -1.70 5.78 -30.77
C PRO A 69 -0.50 6.68 -30.44
N LYS A 70 0.05 6.53 -29.24
CA LYS A 70 1.25 7.23 -28.74
C LYS A 70 1.89 6.42 -27.60
N PRO A 71 3.16 6.68 -27.23
CA PRO A 71 3.71 6.20 -25.97
C PRO A 71 2.84 6.64 -24.80
N LEU A 72 2.54 5.71 -23.88
CA LEU A 72 1.72 5.98 -22.71
C LEU A 72 2.57 5.98 -21.45
N LYS A 73 2.31 6.95 -20.57
CA LYS A 73 2.84 6.95 -19.22
C LYS A 73 1.71 6.71 -18.22
N LEU A 74 1.84 5.64 -17.45
CA LEU A 74 0.88 5.26 -16.41
C LEU A 74 1.55 5.42 -15.06
N VAL A 75 0.83 5.96 -14.08
CA VAL A 75 1.25 5.90 -12.68
C VAL A 75 0.36 4.90 -11.94
N LEU A 76 0.97 3.86 -11.37
CA LEU A 76 0.29 2.81 -10.62
C LEU A 76 0.54 2.99 -9.13
N LEU A 77 -0.52 2.91 -8.34
CA LEU A 77 -0.50 2.83 -6.88
C LEU A 77 -1.23 1.56 -6.43
N SER A 78 -0.93 1.08 -5.23
CA SER A 78 -1.69 0.05 -4.50
C SER A 78 -1.47 0.26 -3.01
N ASP A 79 -2.30 -0.36 -2.16
CA ASP A 79 -2.09 -0.42 -0.71
C ASP A 79 -1.85 0.96 -0.08
N VAL A 80 -2.64 1.95 -0.53
CA VAL A 80 -2.51 3.35 -0.14
C VAL A 80 -2.93 3.52 1.32
N HIS A 81 -3.97 2.82 1.78
CA HIS A 81 -4.49 2.85 3.15
C HIS A 81 -4.65 4.26 3.73
N LEU A 82 -5.43 5.09 3.03
CA LEU A 82 -5.74 6.45 3.47
C LEU A 82 -6.49 6.45 4.81
N GLY A 83 -6.20 7.45 5.63
CA GLY A 83 -6.86 7.64 6.91
C GLY A 83 -5.90 7.57 8.09
N TYR A 84 -5.95 6.47 8.85
CA TYR A 84 -5.17 6.31 10.07
C TYR A 84 -3.68 6.05 9.82
N HIS A 85 -3.35 5.43 8.68
CA HIS A 85 -1.96 5.16 8.29
C HIS A 85 -1.40 6.30 7.44
N ILE A 86 -2.05 6.59 6.31
CA ILE A 86 -1.64 7.68 5.41
C ILE A 86 -2.58 8.87 5.58
N GLY A 87 -2.05 9.94 6.19
CA GLY A 87 -2.75 11.20 6.39
C GLY A 87 -2.79 12.09 5.14
N LYS A 88 -3.64 13.12 5.14
CA LYS A 88 -3.84 14.00 3.97
C LYS A 88 -2.55 14.68 3.52
N GLN A 89 -1.73 15.15 4.45
CA GLN A 89 -0.47 15.83 4.13
C GLN A 89 0.54 14.91 3.42
N GLU A 90 0.57 13.63 3.78
CA GLU A 90 1.45 12.66 3.11
C GLU A 90 0.89 12.35 1.71
N PHE A 91 -0.42 12.10 1.61
CA PHE A 91 -1.07 11.87 0.32
C PHE A 91 -0.92 13.07 -0.63
N ALA A 92 -0.98 14.31 -0.12
CA ALA A 92 -0.75 15.52 -0.89
C ALA A 92 0.65 15.55 -1.55
N LYS A 93 1.70 15.07 -0.86
CA LYS A 93 3.04 14.94 -1.45
C LYS A 93 3.04 13.90 -2.58
N TRP A 94 2.31 12.79 -2.40
CA TRP A 94 2.21 11.77 -3.44
C TRP A 94 1.47 12.31 -4.65
N VAL A 95 0.40 13.07 -4.47
CA VAL A 95 -0.32 13.79 -5.54
C VAL A 95 0.63 14.70 -6.32
N ASP A 96 1.50 15.45 -5.64
CA ASP A 96 2.50 16.29 -6.31
C ASP A 96 3.53 15.48 -7.11
N MET A 97 4.00 14.35 -6.56
CA MET A 97 4.88 13.43 -7.27
C MET A 97 4.20 12.80 -8.49
N ILE A 98 2.96 12.34 -8.36
CA ILE A 98 2.17 11.75 -9.44
C ILE A 98 1.99 12.79 -10.56
N ASN A 99 1.60 14.02 -10.22
CA ASN A 99 1.43 15.08 -11.20
C ASN A 99 2.75 15.45 -11.91
N ALA A 100 3.89 15.41 -11.21
CA ALA A 100 5.20 15.68 -11.81
C ALA A 100 5.61 14.66 -12.87
N GLU A 101 5.09 13.42 -12.80
CA GLU A 101 5.31 12.42 -13.85
C GLU A 101 4.62 12.80 -15.18
N ASN A 102 3.60 13.67 -15.14
CA ASN A 102 2.69 13.96 -16.25
C ASN A 102 2.08 12.67 -16.84
N PRO A 103 1.36 11.86 -16.03
CA PRO A 103 0.77 10.62 -16.49
C PRO A 103 -0.38 10.87 -17.47
N ASP A 104 -0.56 9.94 -18.40
CA ASP A 104 -1.78 9.86 -19.21
C ASP A 104 -2.94 9.27 -18.40
N LEU A 105 -2.64 8.35 -17.48
CA LEU A 105 -3.61 7.65 -16.63
C LEU A 105 -3.01 7.31 -15.26
N ILE A 106 -3.86 7.32 -14.24
CA ILE A 106 -3.53 6.89 -12.88
C ILE A 106 -4.32 5.61 -12.59
N LEU A 107 -3.63 4.58 -12.15
CA LEU A 107 -4.21 3.29 -11.79
C LEU A 107 -4.03 3.06 -10.29
N ILE A 108 -5.08 2.59 -9.62
CA ILE A 108 -4.99 2.20 -8.21
C ILE A 108 -5.49 0.76 -8.03
N ALA A 109 -4.57 -0.15 -7.74
CA ALA A 109 -4.82 -1.58 -7.63
C ALA A 109 -5.29 -2.00 -6.23
N GLY A 110 -6.36 -1.37 -5.74
CA GLY A 110 -7.01 -1.71 -4.47
C GLY A 110 -6.40 -1.05 -3.23
N ASP A 111 -7.06 -1.29 -2.09
CA ASP A 111 -6.67 -0.84 -0.75
C ASP A 111 -6.38 0.67 -0.67
N ILE A 112 -7.28 1.47 -1.25
CA ILE A 112 -7.27 2.93 -1.14
C ILE A 112 -7.66 3.33 0.28
N VAL A 113 -8.69 2.68 0.81
CA VAL A 113 -9.15 2.91 2.17
C VAL A 113 -8.69 1.78 3.07
N ASP A 114 -8.71 2.03 4.37
CA ASP A 114 -8.47 1.01 5.38
C ASP A 114 -9.79 0.66 6.12
N ILE A 115 -9.74 0.30 7.39
CA ILE A 115 -10.88 -0.10 8.22
C ILE A 115 -11.96 0.97 8.44
N SER A 116 -11.72 2.24 8.08
CA SER A 116 -12.69 3.31 8.33
C SER A 116 -12.56 4.50 7.38
N LEU A 117 -13.71 4.97 6.88
CA LEU A 117 -13.85 6.22 6.12
C LEU A 117 -13.93 7.48 6.99
N TYR A 118 -14.04 7.35 8.33
CA TYR A 118 -14.12 8.52 9.22
C TYR A 118 -12.96 9.51 9.06
N PRO A 119 -11.68 9.09 9.15
CA PRO A 119 -10.55 10.01 8.96
C PRO A 119 -10.49 10.59 7.55
N ILE A 120 -10.92 9.80 6.54
CA ILE A 120 -10.96 10.21 5.13
C ILE A 120 -11.95 11.36 4.94
N ARG A 121 -13.16 11.23 5.47
CA ARG A 121 -14.20 12.27 5.42
C ARG A 121 -13.81 13.49 6.23
N LYS A 122 -13.30 13.28 7.45
CA LYS A 122 -12.92 14.36 8.36
C LYS A 122 -11.83 15.25 7.76
N GLN A 123 -10.87 14.66 7.04
CA GLN A 123 -9.79 15.39 6.41
C GLN A 123 -10.12 15.84 4.98
N ARG A 124 -11.25 15.41 4.40
CA ARG A 124 -11.66 15.78 3.03
C ARG A 124 -10.64 15.35 1.98
N PHE A 125 -10.30 14.06 1.95
CA PHE A 125 -9.30 13.53 1.01
C PHE A 125 -9.74 13.66 -0.45
N GLU A 126 -11.03 13.78 -0.74
CA GLU A 126 -11.53 14.02 -2.10
C GLU A 126 -10.88 15.24 -2.75
N GLU A 127 -10.53 16.27 -1.97
CA GLU A 127 -9.86 17.48 -2.46
C GLU A 127 -8.47 17.17 -3.02
N GLU A 128 -7.76 16.20 -2.45
CA GLU A 128 -6.45 15.79 -2.95
C GLU A 128 -6.56 14.96 -4.23
N PHE A 129 -7.60 14.12 -4.34
CA PHE A 129 -7.89 13.41 -5.59
C PHE A 129 -8.25 14.38 -6.72
N HIS A 130 -8.98 15.46 -6.44
CA HIS A 130 -9.31 16.49 -7.45
C HIS A 130 -8.10 17.27 -7.97
N ARG A 131 -6.97 17.24 -7.24
CA ARG A 131 -5.71 17.83 -7.72
C ARG A 131 -4.97 16.95 -8.73
N LEU A 132 -5.30 15.66 -8.85
CA LEU A 132 -4.69 14.77 -9.82
C LEU A 132 -5.10 15.18 -11.24
N LYS A 133 -4.12 15.26 -12.15
CA LYS A 133 -4.29 15.84 -13.49
C LYS A 133 -4.64 14.83 -14.58
N ALA A 134 -4.78 13.56 -14.23
CA ALA A 134 -5.07 12.47 -15.17
C ALA A 134 -6.26 11.64 -14.68
N PRO A 135 -7.01 10.99 -15.59
CA PRO A 135 -8.10 10.07 -15.21
C PRO A 135 -7.62 8.96 -14.29
N ILE A 136 -8.42 8.66 -13.26
CA ILE A 136 -8.08 7.68 -12.23
C ILE A 136 -8.98 6.47 -12.38
N TYR A 137 -8.39 5.29 -12.56
CA TYR A 137 -9.10 4.02 -12.58
C TYR A 137 -8.64 3.17 -11.41
N ALA A 138 -9.59 2.56 -10.69
CA ALA A 138 -9.28 1.75 -9.52
C ALA A 138 -10.14 0.49 -9.47
N CYS A 139 -9.66 -0.54 -8.80
CA CYS A 139 -10.47 -1.67 -8.35
C CYS A 139 -10.55 -1.69 -6.82
N TYR A 140 -11.40 -2.54 -6.25
CA TYR A 140 -11.37 -2.82 -4.83
C TYR A 140 -10.19 -3.74 -4.48
N GLY A 141 -9.61 -3.52 -3.31
CA GLY A 141 -8.83 -4.49 -2.57
C GLY A 141 -9.66 -5.08 -1.44
N ASN A 142 -9.01 -5.82 -0.54
CA ASN A 142 -9.71 -6.49 0.56
C ASN A 142 -10.10 -5.50 1.67
N HIS A 143 -9.39 -4.39 1.85
CA HIS A 143 -9.71 -3.43 2.91
C HIS A 143 -11.00 -2.65 2.65
N GLU A 144 -11.38 -2.47 1.38
CA GLU A 144 -12.70 -1.93 1.03
C GLU A 144 -13.87 -2.79 1.56
N TYR A 145 -13.67 -4.11 1.67
CA TYR A 145 -14.64 -5.06 2.23
C TYR A 145 -14.66 -5.08 3.76
N PHE A 146 -13.55 -4.73 4.43
CA PHE A 146 -13.53 -4.54 5.88
C PHE A 146 -14.21 -3.22 6.29
N SER A 147 -14.23 -2.26 5.37
CA SER A 147 -15.01 -1.03 5.44
C SER A 147 -16.45 -1.21 4.95
N ASN A 148 -17.26 -0.14 5.05
CA ASN A 148 -18.56 -0.13 4.39
C ASN A 148 -18.41 0.13 2.89
N ILE A 149 -18.44 -0.93 2.08
CA ILE A 149 -18.21 -0.88 0.63
C ILE A 149 -19.12 0.09 -0.13
N GLY A 150 -20.37 0.26 0.32
CA GLY A 150 -21.30 1.22 -0.28
C GLY A 150 -20.86 2.66 -0.04
N GLU A 151 -20.35 2.94 1.15
CA GLU A 151 -19.79 4.25 1.51
C GLU A 151 -18.44 4.51 0.85
N VAL A 152 -17.64 3.46 0.60
CA VAL A 152 -16.41 3.54 -0.21
C VAL A 152 -16.76 3.93 -1.64
N LYS A 153 -17.75 3.27 -2.25
CA LYS A 153 -18.17 3.61 -3.62
C LYS A 153 -18.55 5.08 -3.73
N LYS A 154 -19.35 5.60 -2.78
CA LYS A 154 -19.73 7.02 -2.75
C LYS A 154 -18.51 7.94 -2.64
N PHE A 155 -17.51 7.54 -1.86
CA PHE A 155 -16.25 8.28 -1.76
C PHE A 155 -15.49 8.27 -3.10
N TYR A 156 -15.43 7.14 -3.80
CA TYR A 156 -14.79 7.06 -5.13
C TYR A 156 -15.49 7.95 -6.14
N ASP A 157 -16.83 7.91 -6.18
CA ASP A 157 -17.63 8.79 -7.03
C ASP A 157 -17.34 10.27 -6.72
N LEU A 158 -17.27 10.65 -5.43
CA LEU A 158 -16.95 12.01 -4.99
C LEU A 158 -15.51 12.43 -5.35
N ALA A 159 -14.56 11.52 -5.23
CA ALA A 159 -13.14 11.76 -5.50
C ALA A 159 -12.80 11.76 -7.00
N GLY A 160 -13.76 11.44 -7.89
CA GLY A 160 -13.51 11.34 -9.33
C GLY A 160 -12.76 10.07 -9.73
N ILE A 161 -12.88 8.99 -8.94
CA ILE A 161 -12.26 7.71 -9.19
C ILE A 161 -13.21 6.84 -10.01
N HIS A 162 -12.78 6.39 -11.19
CA HIS A 162 -13.50 5.44 -12.00
C HIS A 162 -13.30 4.02 -11.47
N LEU A 163 -14.24 3.55 -10.66
CA LEU A 163 -14.24 2.19 -10.15
C LEU A 163 -14.51 1.18 -11.28
N LEU A 164 -13.61 0.20 -11.38
CA LEU A 164 -13.73 -0.99 -12.21
C LEU A 164 -13.91 -2.21 -11.29
N LYS A 165 -15.13 -2.74 -11.24
CA LYS A 165 -15.49 -3.91 -10.43
C LYS A 165 -15.95 -5.03 -11.37
N ASP A 166 -15.07 -5.99 -11.59
CA ASP A 166 -15.27 -7.04 -12.60
C ASP A 166 -15.72 -6.46 -13.95
N SER A 167 -15.01 -5.43 -14.38
CA SER A 167 -15.33 -4.67 -15.58
C SER A 167 -14.07 -4.19 -16.29
N ALA A 168 -14.19 -3.97 -17.59
CA ALA A 168 -13.11 -3.45 -18.43
C ALA A 168 -13.51 -2.11 -19.05
N VAL A 169 -12.51 -1.29 -19.36
CA VAL A 169 -12.67 -0.05 -20.10
C VAL A 169 -11.54 0.08 -21.12
N GLU A 170 -11.88 0.48 -22.34
CA GLU A 170 -10.90 0.87 -23.34
C GLU A 170 -10.60 2.36 -23.19
N VAL A 171 -9.33 2.70 -22.95
CA VAL A 171 -8.88 4.08 -22.81
C VAL A 171 -7.47 4.23 -23.36
N ALA A 172 -7.21 5.32 -24.07
CA ALA A 172 -5.91 5.61 -24.69
C ALA A 172 -5.34 4.48 -25.59
N GLY A 173 -6.21 3.64 -26.17
CA GLY A 173 -5.81 2.51 -27.01
C GLY A 173 -5.36 1.26 -26.23
N ILE A 174 -5.60 1.20 -24.93
CA ILE A 174 -5.39 0.01 -24.09
C ILE A 174 -6.68 -0.39 -23.37
N ASN A 175 -6.81 -1.68 -23.05
CA ASN A 175 -7.87 -2.18 -22.18
C ASN A 175 -7.36 -2.22 -20.75
N ILE A 176 -8.08 -1.55 -19.85
CA ILE A 176 -7.87 -1.64 -18.41
C ILE A 176 -8.97 -2.54 -17.84
N VAL A 177 -8.55 -3.62 -17.19
CA VAL A 177 -9.46 -4.58 -16.57
C VAL A 177 -9.33 -4.45 -15.06
N GLY A 178 -10.38 -4.01 -14.38
CA GLY A 178 -10.47 -4.04 -12.93
C GLY A 178 -11.23 -5.27 -12.50
N ARG A 179 -10.52 -6.21 -11.89
CA ARG A 179 -11.12 -7.41 -11.31
C ARG A 179 -11.38 -7.16 -9.83
N ASP A 180 -12.52 -7.62 -9.35
CA ASP A 180 -12.89 -7.49 -7.95
C ASP A 180 -12.00 -8.36 -7.03
N ASP A 181 -11.88 -7.95 -5.77
CA ASP A 181 -11.02 -8.63 -4.81
C ASP A 181 -11.56 -10.03 -4.44
N ARG A 182 -10.66 -10.93 -4.04
CA ARG A 182 -11.01 -12.29 -3.62
C ARG A 182 -11.96 -12.34 -2.43
N MET A 183 -12.02 -11.28 -1.61
CA MET A 183 -12.99 -11.14 -0.54
C MET A 183 -14.43 -11.25 -1.04
N ASN A 184 -14.71 -10.82 -2.28
CA ASN A 184 -15.96 -11.17 -2.94
C ASN A 184 -15.89 -12.59 -3.50
N GLY A 185 -16.55 -13.53 -2.81
CA GLY A 185 -16.67 -14.92 -3.25
C GLY A 185 -17.36 -15.10 -4.62
N HIS A 186 -18.05 -14.08 -5.12
CA HIS A 186 -18.71 -14.06 -6.44
C HIS A 186 -17.93 -13.30 -7.50
N ARG A 187 -16.65 -12.94 -7.25
CA ARG A 187 -15.85 -12.21 -8.24
C ARG A 187 -15.74 -12.97 -9.56
N ALA A 188 -15.69 -12.24 -10.66
CA ALA A 188 -15.52 -12.81 -11.98
C ALA A 188 -14.16 -13.52 -12.12
N THR A 189 -14.12 -14.49 -13.04
CA THR A 189 -12.85 -15.06 -13.49
C THR A 189 -12.14 -14.06 -14.40
N LEU A 190 -10.82 -14.16 -14.52
CA LEU A 190 -10.10 -13.28 -15.46
C LEU A 190 -10.52 -13.54 -16.91
N HIS A 191 -10.78 -14.80 -17.28
CA HIS A 191 -11.24 -15.18 -18.62
C HIS A 191 -12.58 -14.56 -18.99
N SER A 192 -13.50 -14.35 -18.03
CA SER A 192 -14.79 -13.71 -18.33
C SER A 192 -14.71 -12.20 -18.56
N LEU A 193 -13.54 -11.59 -18.32
CA LEU A 193 -13.33 -10.15 -18.42
C LEU A 193 -12.45 -9.74 -19.63
N MET A 194 -11.96 -10.70 -20.41
CA MET A 194 -11.01 -10.50 -21.51
C MET A 194 -11.49 -11.16 -22.80
#